data_AF-A0A0J1GFS6-F1
#
_entry.id   AF-A0A0J1GFS6-F1
#
_cell.length_a   1.000
_cell.length_b   1.000
_cell.length_c   1.000
_cell.angle_alpha   90.00
_cell.angle_beta   90.00
_cell.angle_gamma   90.00
#
_symmetry.space_group_name_H-M   'P 1'
#
loop_
_entity.id
_entity.type
_entity.pdbx_description
1 polymer ?
#
loop_
_entity_poly.entity_id
_entity_poly.type
_entity_poly.pdbx_seq_one_letter_code
_entity_poly.pdbx_strand_id
1 'polypeptide(L)'
;MIPIFMEFNMNKITKIQQISTLPITTALQEQILSILTEPFYDETETQEVWDELQCELWFLDSISGLTADGVDGSDLELLERALTYTEFEDELEQDMVLTLSIVDNSGKGIYLLMPKTLLAELCQHFSICNE
;
A
#
# COMPACT_ATOMS: atom_id res chain seq x y z
N MET A 1 -21.15 -15.12 -17.83
CA MET A 1 -19.69 -15.05 -17.99
C MET A 1 -19.36 -13.57 -18.11
N ILE A 2 -19.00 -12.94 -17.00
CA ILE A 2 -18.65 -11.51 -16.96
C ILE A 2 -17.15 -11.44 -17.27
N PRO A 3 -16.69 -10.60 -18.21
CA PRO A 3 -15.26 -10.42 -18.43
C PRO A 3 -14.70 -9.75 -17.19
N ILE A 4 -13.85 -10.48 -16.47
CA ILE A 4 -13.01 -9.92 -15.42
C ILE A 4 -11.91 -9.20 -16.18
N PHE A 5 -12.09 -7.91 -16.43
CA PHE A 5 -11.01 -7.07 -16.93
C PHE A 5 -9.94 -7.07 -15.85
N MET A 6 -8.84 -7.78 -16.09
CA MET A 6 -7.67 -7.74 -15.23
C MET A 6 -6.92 -6.45 -15.59
N GLU A 7 -7.55 -5.33 -15.23
CA GLU A 7 -6.97 -3.99 -15.28
C GLU A 7 -6.07 -3.82 -14.07
N PHE A 8 -4.92 -3.17 -14.28
CA PHE A 8 -4.05 -2.73 -13.19
C PHE A 8 -4.82 -1.76 -12.30
N ASN A 9 -5.30 -2.26 -11.17
CA ASN A 9 -6.06 -1.47 -10.20
C ASN A 9 -5.15 -1.17 -9.00
N MET A 10 -4.40 -0.08 -9.10
CA MET A 10 -3.84 0.55 -7.91
C MET A 10 -4.98 1.22 -7.15
N ASN A 11 -5.45 0.58 -6.08
CA ASN A 11 -6.51 1.16 -5.25
C ASN A 11 -5.87 2.04 -4.19
N LYS A 12 -5.99 3.36 -4.37
CA LYS A 12 -5.55 4.36 -3.38
C LYS A 12 -6.67 4.57 -2.37
N ILE A 13 -6.39 4.21 -1.13
CA ILE A 13 -7.27 4.26 0.02
C ILE A 13 -6.79 5.42 0.89
N THR A 14 -7.57 6.49 0.97
CA THR A 14 -7.29 7.61 1.89
C THR A 14 -8.09 7.49 3.18
N LYS A 15 -9.10 6.61 3.19
CA LYS A 15 -9.95 6.36 4.34
C LYS A 15 -9.86 4.93 4.82
N ILE A 16 -9.59 4.75 6.09
CA ILE A 16 -9.39 3.46 6.74
C ILE A 16 -10.62 2.56 6.60
N GLN A 17 -11.81 3.15 6.66
CA GLN A 17 -13.07 2.44 6.42
C GLN A 17 -13.20 1.80 5.02
N GLN A 18 -12.42 2.26 4.02
CA GLN A 18 -12.41 1.66 2.69
C GLN A 18 -11.57 0.37 2.64
N ILE A 19 -10.73 0.08 3.64
CA ILE A 19 -9.98 -1.17 3.71
C ILE A 19 -10.94 -2.37 3.73
N SER A 20 -12.06 -2.24 4.43
CA SER A 20 -13.14 -3.25 4.46
C SER A 20 -13.80 -3.47 3.09
N THR A 21 -13.59 -2.56 2.14
CA THR A 21 -14.11 -2.68 0.76
C THR A 21 -13.11 -3.30 -0.21
N LEU A 22 -11.86 -3.53 0.21
CA LEU A 22 -10.86 -4.21 -0.61
C LEU A 22 -11.26 -5.67 -0.82
N PRO A 23 -11.03 -6.24 -2.02
CA PRO A 23 -11.38 -7.62 -2.36
C PRO A 23 -10.38 -8.64 -1.76
N ILE A 24 -10.04 -8.47 -0.48
CA ILE A 24 -9.15 -9.33 0.31
C ILE A 24 -9.95 -10.09 1.37
N THR A 25 -9.31 -11.02 2.06
CA THR A 25 -9.96 -11.78 3.14
C THR A 25 -10.24 -10.89 4.34
N THR A 26 -11.36 -11.12 5.03
CA THR A 26 -11.74 -10.36 6.23
C THR A 26 -10.66 -10.40 7.31
N ALA A 27 -9.99 -11.54 7.48
CA ALA A 27 -8.87 -11.68 8.41
C ALA A 27 -7.70 -10.74 8.08
N LEU A 28 -7.43 -10.50 6.80
CA LEU A 28 -6.40 -9.55 6.36
C LEU A 28 -6.85 -8.12 6.61
N GLN A 29 -8.11 -7.79 6.31
CA GLN A 29 -8.68 -6.47 6.60
C GLN A 29 -8.55 -6.13 8.08
N GLU A 30 -8.92 -7.07 8.97
CA GLU A 30 -8.82 -6.89 10.41
C GLU A 30 -7.37 -6.73 10.88
N GLN A 31 -6.41 -7.46 10.30
CA GLN A 31 -4.99 -7.28 10.60
C GLN A 31 -4.47 -5.90 10.19
N ILE A 32 -4.75 -5.47 8.96
CA ILE A 32 -4.33 -4.15 8.48
C ILE A 32 -4.96 -3.08 9.36
N LEU A 33 -6.26 -3.16 9.64
CA LEU A 33 -6.95 -2.24 10.53
C LEU A 33 -6.30 -2.24 11.92
N SER A 34 -5.98 -3.41 12.46
CA SER A 34 -5.31 -3.53 13.75
C SER A 34 -3.95 -2.83 13.74
N ILE A 35 -3.10 -3.05 12.73
CA ILE A 35 -1.77 -2.43 12.64
C ILE A 35 -1.90 -0.91 12.49
N LEU A 36 -2.84 -0.44 11.67
CA LEU A 36 -3.05 0.98 11.45
C LEU A 36 -3.64 1.67 12.68
N THR A 37 -4.50 0.98 13.41
CA THR A 37 -5.13 1.51 14.63
C THR A 37 -4.27 1.30 15.86
N GLU A 38 -3.33 0.36 15.90
CA GLU A 38 -2.44 0.07 17.05
C GLU A 38 -1.66 1.30 17.57
N PRO A 39 -1.07 2.16 16.71
CA PRO A 39 -0.44 3.39 17.17
C PRO A 39 -1.43 4.45 17.69
N PHE A 40 -2.73 4.26 17.49
CA PHE A 40 -3.80 5.17 17.89
C PHE A 40 -4.80 4.44 18.82
N TYR A 41 -5.76 5.15 19.41
CA TYR A 41 -6.74 4.52 20.30
C TYR A 41 -7.95 3.97 19.54
N ASP A 42 -8.42 4.71 18.54
CA ASP A 42 -9.64 4.43 17.79
C ASP A 42 -9.48 4.79 16.30
N GLU A 43 -10.27 4.17 15.43
CA GLU A 43 -10.30 4.43 13.99
C GLU A 43 -10.53 5.92 13.65
N THR A 44 -11.23 6.66 14.52
CA THR A 44 -11.47 8.09 14.32
C THR A 44 -10.19 8.90 14.46
N GLU A 45 -9.41 8.66 15.52
CA GLU A 45 -8.11 9.32 15.69
C GLU A 45 -7.13 8.91 14.61
N THR A 46 -7.11 7.63 14.24
CA THR A 46 -6.28 7.16 13.11
C THR A 46 -6.65 7.91 11.83
N GLN A 47 -7.94 8.08 11.54
CA GLN A 47 -8.38 8.79 10.34
C GLN A 47 -8.06 10.29 10.39
N GLU A 48 -8.14 10.94 11.56
CA GLU A 48 -7.73 12.34 11.72
C GLU A 48 -6.24 12.51 11.44
N VAL A 49 -5.40 11.64 12.00
CA VAL A 49 -3.95 11.67 11.74
C VAL A 49 -3.64 11.37 10.28
N TRP A 50 -4.39 10.46 9.66
CA TRP A 50 -4.27 10.20 8.23
C TRP A 50 -4.67 11.41 7.38
N ASP A 51 -5.69 12.17 7.76
CA ASP A 51 -6.08 13.39 7.05
C ASP A 51 -5.01 14.49 7.23
N GLU A 52 -4.50 14.67 8.45
CA GLU A 52 -3.45 15.65 8.76
C GLU A 52 -2.12 15.35 8.07
N LEU A 53 -1.66 14.10 8.12
CA LEU A 53 -0.43 13.66 7.47
C LEU A 53 -0.64 13.33 5.98
N GLN A 54 -1.87 13.40 5.49
CA GLN A 54 -2.25 12.98 4.14
C GLN A 54 -1.81 11.54 3.84
N CYS A 55 -1.96 10.64 4.81
CA CYS A 55 -1.62 9.23 4.66
C CYS A 55 -2.50 8.55 3.62
N GLU A 56 -1.89 7.63 2.86
CA GLU A 56 -2.56 6.89 1.82
C GLU A 56 -2.15 5.43 1.86
N LEU A 57 -3.10 4.52 1.72
CA LEU A 57 -2.82 3.10 1.53
C LEU A 57 -3.01 2.71 0.07
N TRP A 58 -1.98 2.14 -0.54
CA TRP A 58 -1.98 1.74 -1.93
C TRP A 58 -2.01 0.22 -1.97
N PHE A 59 -3.14 -0.33 -2.41
CA PHE A 59 -3.26 -1.77 -2.62
C PHE A 59 -2.81 -2.13 -4.03
N LEU A 60 -1.80 -2.99 -4.10
CA LEU A 60 -1.16 -3.47 -5.33
C LEU A 60 -1.40 -4.98 -5.46
N ASP A 61 -2.34 -5.34 -6.32
CA ASP A 61 -2.64 -6.74 -6.63
C ASP A 61 -1.69 -7.32 -7.70
N SER A 62 -1.14 -6.48 -8.59
CA SER A 62 -0.27 -6.92 -9.68
C SER A 62 0.62 -5.80 -10.22
N ILE A 63 1.84 -6.14 -10.65
CA ILE A 63 2.79 -5.23 -11.33
C ILE A 63 2.49 -5.07 -12.82
N SER A 64 1.65 -5.95 -13.38
CA SER A 64 1.41 -6.08 -14.84
C SER A 64 0.88 -4.84 -15.55
N GLY A 65 0.53 -3.75 -14.86
CA GLY A 65 0.25 -2.45 -15.49
C GLY A 65 1.04 -1.26 -14.97
N LEU A 66 2.05 -1.46 -14.11
CA LEU A 66 3.07 -0.42 -13.83
C LEU A 66 3.87 -0.07 -15.09
N THR A 67 3.99 -1.02 -16.03
CA THR A 67 4.66 -0.84 -17.32
C THR A 67 3.72 -0.34 -18.43
N ALA A 68 2.41 -0.24 -18.16
CA ALA A 68 1.46 0.26 -19.13
C ALA A 68 1.42 1.78 -19.07
N ASP A 69 1.33 2.42 -20.25
CA ASP A 69 1.26 3.85 -20.58
C ASP A 69 0.14 4.66 -19.85
N GLY A 70 -0.39 4.16 -18.73
CA GLY A 70 -1.48 4.74 -17.94
C GLY A 70 -1.18 4.91 -16.45
N VAL A 71 0.00 4.51 -15.95
CA VAL A 71 0.45 4.93 -14.60
C VAL A 71 1.14 6.28 -14.75
N ASP A 72 0.64 7.28 -14.03
CA ASP A 72 1.26 8.61 -14.00
C ASP A 72 2.69 8.45 -13.47
N GLY A 73 3.68 9.01 -14.17
CA GLY A 73 5.09 8.88 -13.79
C GLY A 73 5.36 9.29 -12.34
N SER A 74 4.55 10.21 -11.80
CA SER A 74 4.61 10.65 -10.42
C SER A 74 4.29 9.53 -9.42
N ASP A 75 3.37 8.62 -9.76
CA ASP A 75 3.01 7.49 -8.90
C ASP A 75 4.13 6.44 -8.87
N LEU A 76 4.81 6.24 -10.00
CA LEU A 76 5.96 5.34 -10.09
C LEU A 76 7.13 5.86 -9.25
N GLU A 77 7.44 7.15 -9.34
CA GLU A 77 8.48 7.79 -8.52
C GLU A 77 8.13 7.73 -7.02
N LEU A 78 6.86 7.94 -6.66
CA LEU A 78 6.39 7.80 -5.29
C LEU A 78 6.52 6.36 -4.78
N LEU A 79 6.20 5.38 -5.61
CA LEU A 79 6.31 3.96 -5.28
C LEU A 79 7.77 3.55 -5.07
N GLU A 80 8.67 3.94 -5.98
CA GLU A 80 10.11 3.71 -5.85
C GLU A 80 10.64 4.32 -4.54
N ARG A 81 10.22 5.56 -4.24
CA ARG A 81 10.63 6.25 -3.03
C ARG A 81 10.07 5.60 -1.78
N ALA A 82 8.81 5.17 -1.81
CA ALA A 82 8.22 4.43 -0.70
C ALA A 82 9.00 3.14 -0.44
N LEU A 83 9.20 2.30 -1.47
CA LEU A 83 9.98 1.07 -1.35
C LEU A 83 11.40 1.30 -0.82
N THR A 84 12.07 2.37 -1.27
CA THR A 84 13.44 2.70 -0.84
C THR A 84 13.50 3.20 0.61
N TYR A 85 12.51 3.99 1.05
CA TYR A 85 12.44 4.58 2.38
C TYR A 85 11.32 3.95 3.21
N THR A 86 11.31 2.62 3.25
CA THR A 86 10.40 1.88 4.10
C THR A 86 10.81 2.08 5.57
N GLU A 87 9.92 2.68 6.35
CA GLU A 87 10.11 2.94 7.78
C GLU A 87 9.59 1.79 8.63
N PHE A 88 8.58 1.09 8.13
CA PHE A 88 7.95 -0.03 8.82
C PHE A 88 7.51 -1.08 7.82
N GLU A 89 7.72 -2.34 8.14
CA GLU A 89 7.33 -3.51 7.33
C GLU A 89 6.70 -4.52 8.28
N ASP A 90 5.50 -4.98 7.94
CA ASP A 90 4.78 -5.99 8.67
C ASP A 90 4.29 -7.10 7.73
N GLU A 91 4.53 -8.33 8.13
CA GLU A 91 4.16 -9.51 7.37
C GLU A 91 2.73 -9.93 7.74
N LEU A 92 1.84 -9.86 6.77
CA LEU A 92 0.44 -10.21 6.93
C LEU A 92 0.19 -11.67 6.51
N GLU A 93 -1.00 -12.18 6.83
CA GLU A 93 -1.42 -13.49 6.35
C GLU A 93 -1.53 -13.57 4.81
N GLN A 94 -1.46 -14.80 4.29
CA GLN A 94 -1.53 -15.11 2.86
C GLN A 94 -0.36 -14.58 2.01
N ASP A 95 0.86 -14.57 2.57
CA ASP A 95 2.06 -14.06 1.88
C ASP A 95 1.90 -12.60 1.43
N MET A 96 1.12 -11.80 2.16
CA MET A 96 1.02 -10.36 1.96
C MET A 96 1.94 -9.62 2.92
N VAL A 97 2.33 -8.42 2.53
CA VAL A 97 3.18 -7.53 3.32
C VAL A 97 2.60 -6.13 3.27
N LEU A 98 2.59 -5.47 4.41
CA LEU A 98 2.24 -4.07 4.57
C LEU A 98 3.51 -3.30 4.88
N THR A 99 3.90 -2.39 3.99
CA THR A 99 5.03 -1.49 4.25
C THR A 99 4.53 -0.07 4.42
N LEU A 100 5.03 0.65 5.41
CA LEU A 100 4.81 2.08 5.59
C LEU A 100 6.10 2.81 5.27
N SER A 101 5.97 3.84 4.45
CA SER A 101 7.09 4.63 3.98
C SER A 101 6.74 6.10 4.01
N ILE A 102 7.65 6.94 4.51
CA ILE A 102 7.42 8.38 4.56
C ILE A 102 8.03 8.98 3.30
N VAL A 103 7.17 9.39 2.36
CA VAL A 103 7.62 9.91 1.08
C VAL A 103 7.89 11.41 1.11
N ASP A 104 7.37 12.16 2.08
CA ASP A 104 7.50 13.62 2.10
C ASP A 104 7.97 14.15 3.46
N ASN A 105 8.70 15.28 3.45
CA ASN A 105 9.14 15.96 4.68
C ASN A 105 7.96 16.48 5.52
N SER A 106 6.77 16.58 4.92
CA SER A 106 5.52 16.88 5.62
C SER A 106 5.06 15.72 6.54
N GLY A 107 5.74 14.57 6.51
CA GLY A 107 5.35 13.38 7.27
C GLY A 107 4.33 12.51 6.54
N LYS A 108 4.22 12.66 5.21
CA LYS A 108 3.26 11.91 4.40
C LYS A 108 3.62 10.44 4.36
N GLY A 109 2.84 9.62 5.06
CA GLY A 109 2.98 8.17 5.11
C GLY A 109 2.21 7.48 3.99
N ILE A 110 2.91 6.69 3.17
CA ILE A 110 2.28 5.78 2.20
C ILE A 110 2.40 4.36 2.74
N TYR A 111 1.25 3.72 2.90
CA TYR A 111 1.12 2.31 3.24
C TYR A 111 0.98 1.49 1.96
N LEU A 112 1.97 0.71 1.57
CA LEU A 112 1.86 -0.20 0.44
C LEU A 112 1.42 -1.57 0.92
N LEU A 113 0.31 -2.05 0.38
CA LEU A 113 -0.20 -3.40 0.65
C LEU A 113 -0.06 -4.23 -0.62
N MET A 114 0.77 -5.27 -0.56
CA MET A 114 1.07 -6.11 -1.71
C MET A 114 1.47 -7.53 -1.30
N PRO A 115 1.42 -8.51 -2.22
CA PRO A 115 2.03 -9.81 -1.98
C PRO A 115 3.55 -9.68 -1.82
N LYS A 116 4.16 -10.49 -0.94
CA LYS A 116 5.62 -10.56 -0.74
C LYS A 116 6.36 -10.93 -2.02
N THR A 117 5.75 -11.76 -2.87
CA THR A 117 6.28 -12.08 -4.20
C THR A 117 6.34 -10.83 -5.09
N LEU A 118 5.33 -9.97 -5.00
CA LEU A 118 5.26 -8.71 -5.75
C LEU A 118 6.27 -7.69 -5.24
N LEU A 119 6.45 -7.59 -3.91
CA LEU A 119 7.48 -6.75 -3.30
C LEU A 119 8.86 -7.11 -3.86
N ALA A 120 9.19 -8.40 -3.89
CA ALA A 120 10.46 -8.88 -4.43
C ALA A 120 10.64 -8.53 -5.93
N GLU A 121 9.57 -8.68 -6.72
CA GLU A 121 9.58 -8.29 -8.14
C GLU A 121 9.77 -6.78 -8.31
N LEU A 122 9.10 -5.95 -7.49
CA LEU A 122 9.24 -4.49 -7.53
C LEU A 122 10.65 -4.05 -7.13
N CYS A 123 11.19 -4.58 -6.03
CA CYS A 123 12.57 -4.30 -5.64
C CYS A 123 13.56 -4.68 -6.75
N GLN A 124 13.36 -5.82 -7.43
CA GLN A 124 14.17 -6.17 -8.59
C GLN A 124 13.97 -5.20 -9.76
N HIS A 125 12.72 -4.81 -10.05
CA HIS A 125 12.38 -3.92 -11.15
C HIS A 125 13.01 -2.53 -10.98
N PHE A 126 12.92 -1.97 -9.79
CA PHE A 126 13.55 -0.69 -9.45
C PHE A 126 15.05 -0.81 -9.14
N SER A 127 15.61 -2.02 -9.19
CA SER A 127 16.98 -2.29 -8.73
C SER A 127 17.25 -1.77 -7.31
N ILE A 128 16.23 -1.76 -6.46
CA ILE A 128 16.32 -1.53 -5.02
C ILE A 128 16.85 -2.83 -4.43
N CYS A 129 18.12 -3.13 -4.71
CA CYS A 129 18.85 -4.18 -4.03
C CYS A 129 19.16 -3.67 -2.63
N ASN A 130 18.38 -4.07 -1.65
CA ASN A 130 18.80 -3.99 -0.25
C ASN A 130 19.96 -4.99 -0.08
N GLU A 131 21.19 -4.49 -0.11
CA GLU A 131 22.40 -5.25 0.28
C GLU A 131 22.37 -5.61 1.77
#